data_AF-A0A529Z879-F1
#
_entry.id   AF-A0A529Z879-F1
#
_cell.length_a   1.000
_cell.length_b   1.000
_cell.length_c   1.000
_cell.angle_alpha   90.00
_cell.angle_beta   90.00
_cell.angle_gamma   90.00
#
_symmetry.space_group_name_H-M   'P 1'
#
loop_
_entity.id
_entity.type
_entity.pdbx_description
1 polymer ?
#
loop_
_entity_poly.entity_id
_entity_poly.type
_entity_poly.pdbx_seq_one_letter_code
_entity_poly.pdbx_strand_id
1 'polypeptide(L)' 'MMQLITPDCYAEFASELKEMHGLRYRVFKKRLDWE' A
#
# COMPACT_ATOMS: atom_id res chain seq x y z
N MET A 1 -2.14 11.10 -11.61
CA MET A 1 -2.28 12.05 -10.48
C MET A 1 -1.78 11.35 -9.23
N MET A 2 -0.78 11.88 -8.54
CA MET A 2 -0.32 11.31 -7.26
C MET A 2 -1.00 12.06 -6.12
N GLN A 3 -1.49 11.33 -5.13
CA GLN A 3 -2.08 11.91 -3.92
C GLN A 3 -1.16 11.65 -2.74
N LEU A 4 -1.01 12.67 -1.89
CA LEU A 4 -0.28 12.54 -0.63
C LEU A 4 -1.29 12.20 0.47
N ILE A 5 -1.10 11.05 1.12
CA ILE A 5 -1.91 10.66 2.27
C ILE A 5 -1.16 11.13 3.53
N THR A 6 -1.67 12.14 4.21
CA THR A 6 -1.15 12.62 5.50
C THR A 6 -1.66 11.74 6.64
N PRO A 7 -0.98 11.71 7.80
CA PRO A 7 -1.38 10.89 8.95
C PRO A 7 -2.85 11.10 9.39
N ASP A 8 -3.33 12.34 9.33
CA ASP A 8 -4.71 12.71 9.71
C ASP A 8 -5.77 12.06 8.81
N CYS A 9 -5.41 11.65 7.59
CA CYS A 9 -6.30 11.03 6.62
C CYS A 9 -6.20 9.50 6.60
N TYR A 10 -5.37 8.87 7.44
CA TYR A 10 -5.15 7.41 7.38
C TYR A 10 -6.41 6.59 7.60
N ALA A 11 -7.31 7.05 8.48
CA ALA A 11 -8.58 6.37 8.74
C ALA A 11 -9.49 6.38 7.50
N GLU A 12 -9.51 7.48 6.76
CA GLU A 12 -10.30 7.64 5.54
C GLU A 12 -9.82 6.70 4.42
N PHE A 13 -8.50 6.49 4.33
CA PHE A 13 -7.88 5.65 3.29
C PHE A 13 -7.48 4.25 3.80
N ALA A 14 -8.02 3.79 4.92
CA ALA A 14 -7.57 2.55 5.56
C ALA A 14 -7.73 1.31 4.66
N SER A 15 -8.80 1.27 3.85
CA SER A 15 -9.04 0.15 2.93
C SER A 15 -8.05 0.18 1.76
N GLU A 16 -7.87 1.36 1.16
CA GLU A 16 -6.98 1.60 0.03
C GLU A 16 -5.52 1.33 0.42
N LEU A 17 -5.09 1.78 1.60
CA LEU A 17 -3.77 1.50 2.14
C LEU A 17 -3.56 -0.01 2.33
N LYS A 18 -4.56 -0.74 2.84
CA LYS A 18 -4.48 -2.20 2.99
C LYS A 18 -4.35 -2.91 1.65
N GLU A 19 -5.10 -2.48 0.64
CA GLU A 19 -4.98 -3.01 -0.73
C GLU A 19 -3.60 -2.71 -1.34
N MET A 20 -3.11 -1.49 -1.18
CA MET A 20 -1.76 -1.11 -1.62
C MET A 20 -0.68 -1.96 -0.94
N HIS A 21 -0.80 -2.21 0.36
CA HIS A 21 0.10 -3.11 1.08
C HIS A 21 0.05 -4.53 0.52
N GLY A 22 -1.14 -5.05 0.21
CA GLY A 22 -1.31 -6.36 -0.43
C GLY A 22 -0.66 -6.44 -1.80
N LEU A 23 -0.81 -5.40 -2.62
CA LEU A 23 -0.16 -5.32 -3.94
C LEU A 23 1.36 -5.28 -3.82
N ARG A 24 1.90 -4.46 -2.90
CA ARG A 24 3.35 -4.42 -2.64
C ARG A 24 3.86 -5.80 -2.23
N TYR A 25 3.19 -6.46 -1.29
CA TYR A 25 3.60 -7.81 -0.86
C TYR A 25 3.63 -8.81 -2.01
N ARG A 26 2.61 -8.82 -2.88
CA ARG A 26 2.56 -9.72 -4.04
C ARG A 26 3.69 -9.45 -5.03
N VAL A 27 4.01 -8.18 -5.30
CA VAL A 27 5.07 -7.85 -6.27
C VAL A 27 6.44 -8.12 -5.66
N PHE A 28 6.75 -7.50 -4.53
CA PHE A 28 8.08 -7.57 -3.95
C PHE A 28 8.40 -8.96 -3.41
N LYS A 29 7.52 -9.53 -2.57
CA LYS A 29 7.80 -10.83 -1.98
C LYS A 29 7.57 -11.99 -2.93
N LYS A 30 6.45 -12.00 -3.66
CA LYS A 30 6.08 -13.18 -4.48
C LYS A 30 6.66 -13.20 -5.88
N ARG A 31 6.84 -12.05 -6.53
CA ARG A 31 7.39 -12.01 -7.90
C ARG A 31 8.88 -11.72 -7.94
N LEU A 32 9.37 -10.88 -7.02
CA LEU A 32 10.77 -10.47 -6.99
C LEU A 32 11.61 -11.27 -5.98
N ASP A 33 10.99 -12.16 -5.20
CA ASP A 33 11.62 -12.94 -4.12
C ASP A 33 12.46 -12.06 -3.18
N TRP A 34 11.96 -10.85 -2.93
CA TRP A 34 12.60 -9.86 -2.09
C TRP A 34 12.32 -10.22 -0.62
N GLU A 35 13.36 -10.62 0.12
CA GLU A 35 13.34 -10.81 1.59
C GLU A 35 13.43 -9.49 2.36
#